data_AF-A0A960XWB0-F1
#
_entry.id   AF-A0A960XWB0-F1
#
_cell.length_a   1.000
_cell.length_b   1.000
_cell.length_c   1.000
_cell.angle_alpha   90.00
_cell.angle_beta   90.00
_cell.angle_gamma   90.00
#
_symmetry.space_group_name_H-M   'P 1'
#
loop_
_entity.id
_entity.type
_entity.pdbx_description
1 polymer ?
#
loop_
_entity_poly.entity_id
_entity_poly.type
_entity_poly.pdbx_seq_one_letter_code
_entity_poly.pdbx_strand_id
1 'polypeptide(L)'
;MKNLLIVDDNDKYARILDDYYRELGYSIDRALDGEGGYNAVKEKGLEHYQVIVTDITMETQMAGITMLKRLYKDGFRGMVVVASTGFDVPLARPLTRLFFSGIGIDYLVPKTTVLSGKLEFFPMALFGKPLKDFREIEASYKIA
;
A
#
# COMPACT_ATOMS: atom_id res chain seq x y z
N MET A 1 -17.47 -3.04 -8.32
CA MET A 1 -16.16 -3.12 -8.98
C MET A 1 -15.16 -2.53 -8.00
N LYS A 2 -14.10 -3.28 -7.65
CA LYS A 2 -13.15 -2.88 -6.61
C LYS A 2 -12.03 -2.06 -7.25
N ASN A 3 -11.84 -0.82 -6.85
CA ASN A 3 -10.79 0.06 -7.38
C ASN A 3 -9.63 0.13 -6.40
N LEU A 4 -8.41 0.07 -6.96
CA LEU A 4 -7.16 0.14 -6.23
C LEU A 4 -6.24 1.17 -6.90
N LEU A 5 -5.54 1.94 -6.07
CA LEU A 5 -4.54 2.88 -6.55
C LEU A 5 -3.15 2.36 -6.21
N ILE A 6 -2.30 2.20 -7.23
CA ILE A 6 -0.86 1.95 -7.08
C ILE A 6 -0.12 3.28 -7.18
N VAL A 7 0.76 3.56 -6.22
CA VAL A 7 1.63 4.75 -6.21
C VAL A 7 3.08 4.31 -6.11
N ASP A 8 3.74 4.18 -7.26
CA ASP A 8 5.11 3.65 -7.35
C ASP A 8 5.79 4.20 -8.61
N ASP A 9 6.94 4.86 -8.43
CA ASP A 9 7.75 5.44 -9.50
C ASP A 9 8.49 4.37 -10.32
N ASN A 10 8.59 3.15 -9.80
CA ASN A 10 9.27 2.05 -10.45
C ASN A 10 8.32 1.16 -11.26
N ASP A 11 8.48 1.19 -12.58
CA ASP A 11 7.64 0.41 -13.51
C ASP A 11 7.63 -1.09 -13.24
N LYS A 12 8.74 -1.66 -12.77
CA LYS A 12 8.84 -3.09 -12.51
C LYS A 12 8.01 -3.49 -11.30
N TYR A 13 8.12 -2.76 -10.19
CA TYR A 13 7.32 -3.03 -8.99
C TYR A 13 5.84 -2.80 -9.27
N ALA A 14 5.51 -1.67 -9.90
CA ALA A 14 4.13 -1.33 -10.24
C ALA A 14 3.47 -2.38 -11.14
N ARG A 15 4.17 -2.91 -12.14
CA ARG A 15 3.63 -3.95 -13.02
C ARG A 15 3.34 -5.25 -12.26
N ILE A 16 4.24 -5.71 -11.40
CA ILE A 16 4.01 -6.94 -10.64
C ILE A 16 2.80 -6.80 -9.70
N LEU A 17 2.67 -5.63 -9.07
CA LEU A 17 1.51 -5.32 -8.24
C LEU A 17 0.23 -5.22 -9.07
N ASP A 18 0.27 -4.58 -10.25
CA ASP A 18 -0.88 -4.47 -11.16
C ASP A 18 -1.36 -5.86 -11.59
N ASP A 19 -0.46 -6.73 -12.05
CA ASP A 19 -0.77 -8.11 -12.43
C ASP A 19 -1.41 -8.87 -11.26
N TYR A 20 -0.79 -8.82 -10.07
CA TYR A 20 -1.29 -9.50 -8.86
C TYR A 20 -2.71 -9.07 -8.50
N TYR A 21 -3.00 -7.76 -8.45
CA TYR A 21 -4.31 -7.27 -8.03
C TYR A 21 -5.38 -7.39 -9.11
N ARG A 22 -5.02 -7.35 -10.40
CA ARG A 22 -5.97 -7.62 -11.50
C ARG A 22 -6.44 -9.07 -11.48
N GLU A 23 -5.58 -10.02 -11.16
CA GLU A 23 -5.96 -11.43 -10.96
C GLU A 23 -6.96 -11.61 -9.80
N LEU A 24 -6.98 -10.68 -8.85
CA LEU A 24 -7.95 -10.62 -7.75
C LEU A 24 -9.25 -9.87 -8.13
N GLY A 25 -9.35 -9.34 -9.36
CA GLY A 25 -10.53 -8.66 -9.87
C GLY A 25 -10.59 -7.16 -9.59
N TYR A 26 -9.46 -6.53 -9.23
CA TYR A 26 -9.39 -5.08 -9.06
C TYR A 26 -9.26 -4.34 -10.40
N SER A 27 -9.89 -3.18 -10.46
CA SER A 27 -9.57 -2.12 -11.42
C SER A 27 -8.47 -1.26 -10.83
N ILE A 28 -7.42 -1.02 -11.59
CA ILE A 28 -6.21 -0.39 -11.06
C ILE A 28 -5.92 0.89 -11.81
N ASP A 29 -5.73 1.95 -11.03
CA ASP A 29 -5.09 3.19 -11.46
C ASP A 29 -3.66 3.23 -10.93
N ARG A 30 -2.77 3.91 -11.66
CA ARG A 30 -1.38 4.10 -11.24
C ARG A 30 -1.04 5.59 -11.21
N ALA A 31 -0.33 6.00 -10.16
CA ALA A 31 0.40 7.26 -10.08
C ALA A 31 1.91 6.99 -9.95
N LEU A 32 2.72 7.88 -10.52
CA LEU A 32 4.19 7.78 -10.49
C LEU A 32 4.82 8.46 -9.28
N ASP A 33 4.04 9.23 -8.52
CA ASP A 33 4.50 9.92 -7.32
C ASP A 33 3.36 10.18 -6.34
N GLY A 34 3.71 10.65 -5.13
CA GLY A 34 2.72 10.94 -4.09
C GLY A 34 1.77 12.09 -4.43
N GLU A 35 2.16 13.02 -5.30
CA GLU A 35 1.29 14.13 -5.71
C GLU A 35 0.21 13.65 -6.68
N GLY A 36 0.59 12.88 -7.70
CA GLY A 36 -0.33 12.21 -8.61
C GLY A 36 -1.27 11.27 -7.87
N GLY A 37 -0.77 10.51 -6.88
CA GLY A 37 -1.61 9.64 -6.06
C GLY A 37 -2.62 10.43 -5.23
N TYR A 38 -2.19 11.52 -4.61
CA TYR A 38 -3.07 12.42 -3.86
C TYR A 38 -4.17 13.04 -4.75
N ASN A 39 -3.79 13.55 -5.92
CA ASN A 39 -4.72 14.16 -6.87
C ASN A 39 -5.73 13.13 -7.39
N ALA A 40 -5.30 11.90 -7.70
CA ALA A 40 -6.20 10.83 -8.14
C ALA A 40 -7.30 10.52 -7.10
N VAL A 41 -6.95 10.48 -5.81
CA VAL A 41 -7.96 10.28 -4.74
C VAL A 41 -8.87 11.50 -4.62
N LYS A 42 -8.33 12.72 -4.69
CA LYS A 42 -9.12 13.95 -4.59
C LYS A 42 -10.12 14.09 -5.73
N GLU A 43 -9.72 13.77 -6.95
CA GLU A 43 -10.55 13.87 -8.15
C GLU A 43 -11.66 12.81 -8.19
N LYS A 44 -11.36 11.57 -7.79
CA LYS A 44 -12.34 10.48 -7.81
C LYS A 44 -13.18 10.38 -6.53
N GLY A 45 -12.72 10.99 -5.44
CA GLY A 45 -13.35 10.96 -4.11
C GLY A 45 -12.71 9.95 -3.16
N LEU A 46 -12.78 10.24 -1.86
CA LEU A 46 -12.13 9.48 -0.79
C LEU A 46 -12.61 8.03 -0.67
N GLU A 47 -13.82 7.72 -1.13
CA GLU A 47 -14.41 6.38 -1.07
C GLU A 47 -14.21 5.57 -2.36
N HIS A 48 -13.65 6.19 -3.42
CA HIS A 48 -13.52 5.55 -4.72
C HIS A 48 -12.57 4.35 -4.68
N TYR A 49 -11.44 4.49 -3.98
CA TYR A 49 -10.42 3.46 -3.83
C TYR A 49 -10.59 2.72 -2.51
N GLN A 50 -10.70 1.40 -2.57
CA GLN A 50 -10.79 0.57 -1.37
C GLN A 50 -9.39 0.24 -0.82
N VAL A 51 -8.38 0.28 -1.69
CA VAL A 51 -7.00 -0.05 -1.37
C VAL A 51 -6.07 0.96 -2.04
N ILE A 52 -5.08 1.45 -1.29
CA ILE A 52 -3.94 2.17 -1.83
C ILE A 52 -2.68 1.35 -1.54
N VAL A 53 -1.91 1.05 -2.58
CA VAL A 53 -0.61 0.38 -2.49
C VAL A 53 0.46 1.39 -2.89
N THR A 54 1.35 1.76 -1.97
CA THR A 54 2.34 2.81 -2.24
C THR A 54 3.75 2.40 -1.82
N ASP A 55 4.75 2.87 -2.56
CA ASP A 55 6.13 2.89 -2.06
C ASP A 55 6.28 3.93 -0.93
N ILE A 56 7.18 3.67 0.01
CA ILE A 56 7.51 4.61 1.10
C ILE A 56 8.32 5.80 0.58
N THR A 57 9.39 5.51 -0.15
CA THR A 57 10.37 6.49 -0.60
C THR A 57 10.38 6.50 -2.11
N MET A 58 9.90 7.59 -2.69
CA MET A 58 10.06 7.88 -4.12
C MET A 58 11.04 9.04 -4.26
N GLU A 59 11.77 9.12 -5.37
CA GLU A 59 12.80 10.16 -5.56
C GLU A 59 12.21 11.58 -5.77
N THR A 60 10.89 11.71 -5.75
CA THR A 60 10.14 12.93 -6.09
C THR A 60 9.81 13.82 -4.90
N GLN A 61 9.18 14.98 -5.17
CA GLN A 61 8.85 16.00 -4.15
C GLN A 61 7.90 15.50 -3.06
N MET A 62 7.08 14.47 -3.34
CA MET A 62 6.16 13.89 -2.36
C MET A 62 6.36 12.37 -2.25
N ALA A 63 7.03 11.96 -1.18
CA ALA A 63 7.11 10.57 -0.76
C ALA A 63 5.72 10.00 -0.40
N GLY A 64 5.53 8.69 -0.57
CA GLY A 64 4.25 8.03 -0.32
C GLY A 64 3.74 8.22 1.11
N ILE A 65 4.64 8.27 2.10
CA ILE A 65 4.28 8.60 3.49
C ILE A 65 3.60 9.98 3.58
N THR A 66 4.13 10.98 2.88
CA THR A 66 3.59 12.34 2.93
C THR A 66 2.20 12.40 2.32
N MET A 67 1.98 11.68 1.21
CA MET A 67 0.66 11.50 0.60
C MET A 67 -0.31 10.85 1.60
N LEU A 68 0.07 9.71 2.20
CA LEU A 68 -0.78 8.98 3.14
C LEU A 68 -1.18 9.83 4.35
N LYS A 69 -0.24 10.62 4.91
CA LYS A 69 -0.54 11.55 6.00
C LYS A 69 -1.57 12.61 5.62
N ARG A 70 -1.58 13.08 4.38
CA ARG A 70 -2.57 14.05 3.88
C ARG A 70 -3.93 13.38 3.70
N LEU A 71 -3.98 12.26 2.98
CA LEU A 71 -5.20 11.48 2.78
C LEU A 71 -5.87 11.08 4.09
N TYR A 72 -5.08 10.65 5.08
CA TYR A 72 -5.59 10.32 6.42
C TYR A 72 -6.24 11.53 7.11
N LYS A 73 -5.66 12.73 6.97
CA LYS A 73 -6.25 13.98 7.49
C LYS A 73 -7.52 14.38 6.74
N ASP A 74 -7.56 14.13 5.44
CA ASP A 74 -8.73 14.39 4.60
C ASP A 74 -9.85 13.37 4.84
N GLY A 75 -9.59 12.31 5.63
CA GLY A 75 -10.60 11.35 6.04
C GLY A 75 -10.64 10.08 5.20
N PHE A 76 -9.58 9.77 4.43
CA PHE A 76 -9.45 8.47 3.78
C PHE A 76 -9.43 7.34 4.83
N ARG A 77 -10.29 6.34 4.63
CA ARG A 77 -10.44 5.17 5.53
C ARG A 77 -10.33 3.84 4.79
N GLY A 78 -9.97 3.86 3.50
CA GLY A 78 -9.64 2.65 2.77
C GLY A 78 -8.36 1.99 3.31
N MET A 79 -8.10 0.78 2.85
CA MET A 79 -6.92 0.03 3.26
C MET A 79 -5.64 0.63 2.68
N VAL A 80 -4.62 0.75 3.52
CA VAL A 80 -3.32 1.25 3.11
C VAL A 80 -2.28 0.16 3.23
N VAL A 81 -1.75 -0.25 2.07
CA VAL A 81 -0.66 -1.20 1.93
C VAL A 81 0.58 -0.44 1.48
N VAL A 82 1.70 -0.70 2.12
CA VAL A 82 2.93 0.01 1.85
C VAL A 82 4.05 -0.96 1.48
N ALA A 83 4.60 -0.81 0.28
CA ALA A 83 5.77 -1.55 -0.15
C ALA A 83 7.03 -0.82 0.33
N SER A 84 7.97 -1.50 1.01
CA SER A 84 9.18 -0.86 1.52
C SER A 84 10.40 -1.78 1.51
N THR A 85 11.55 -1.20 1.14
CA THR A 85 12.88 -1.83 1.21
C THR A 85 13.41 -1.94 2.64
N GLY A 86 12.96 -1.07 3.56
CA GLY A 86 13.42 -1.08 4.96
C GLY A 86 12.97 -2.30 5.79
N PHE A 87 12.07 -3.12 5.24
CA PHE A 87 11.51 -4.31 5.91
C PHE A 87 12.25 -5.62 5.61
N ASP A 88 13.24 -5.57 4.70
CA ASP A 88 14.04 -6.72 4.29
C ASP A 88 15.00 -7.20 5.41
N VAL A 89 15.25 -6.37 6.43
CA VAL A 89 16.08 -6.73 7.59
C VAL A 89 15.18 -7.10 8.78
N PRO A 90 15.13 -8.36 9.23
CA PRO A 90 14.26 -8.81 10.33
C PRO A 90 14.43 -8.00 11.62
N LEU A 91 15.65 -7.53 11.89
CA LEU A 91 15.98 -6.75 13.09
C LEU A 91 15.42 -5.31 13.04
N ALA A 92 15.19 -4.74 11.87
CA ALA A 92 14.65 -3.39 11.69
C ALA A 92 13.10 -3.36 11.71
N ARG A 93 12.43 -4.53 11.67
CA ARG A 93 10.97 -4.63 11.59
C ARG A 93 10.21 -4.03 12.80
N PRO A 94 10.65 -4.23 14.06
CA PRO A 94 9.97 -3.60 15.19
C PRO A 94 10.11 -2.07 15.16
N LEU A 95 11.27 -1.57 14.72
CA LEU A 95 11.57 -0.15 14.66
C LEU A 95 10.79 0.55 13.55
N THR A 96 10.75 -0.05 12.35
CA THR A 96 9.93 0.45 11.23
C THR A 96 8.45 0.49 11.60
N ARG A 97 7.92 -0.53 12.29
CA ARG A 97 6.55 -0.51 12.82
C ARG A 97 6.31 0.67 13.77
N LEU A 98 7.27 0.96 14.65
CA LEU A 98 7.14 2.09 15.57
C LEU A 98 7.13 3.44 14.82
N PHE A 99 8.00 3.60 13.81
CA PHE A 99 8.05 4.80 12.98
C PHE A 99 6.78 5.04 12.16
N PHE A 100 6.11 3.98 11.73
CA PHE A 100 4.89 4.05 10.92
C PHE A 100 3.59 3.93 11.72
N SER A 101 3.69 3.72 13.03
CA SER A 101 2.52 3.72 13.92
C SER A 101 1.83 5.09 13.91
N GLY A 102 0.50 5.08 13.79
CA GLY A 102 -0.31 6.30 13.79
C GLY A 102 -0.40 7.04 12.44
N ILE A 103 0.21 6.52 11.37
CA ILE A 103 0.12 7.10 10.00
C ILE A 103 -1.07 6.52 9.21
N GLY A 104 -1.76 5.51 9.77
CA GLY A 104 -2.88 4.85 9.10
C GLY A 104 -2.43 3.83 8.05
N ILE A 105 -1.28 3.20 8.25
CA ILE A 105 -0.79 2.08 7.42
C ILE A 105 -1.30 0.78 8.05
N ASP A 106 -1.94 -0.07 7.26
CA ASP A 106 -2.47 -1.36 7.72
C ASP A 106 -1.44 -2.48 7.54
N TYR A 107 -0.79 -2.52 6.38
CA TYR A 107 0.11 -3.59 5.98
C TYR A 107 1.42 -3.07 5.37
N LEU A 108 2.51 -3.78 5.68
CA LEU A 108 3.82 -3.60 5.05
C LEU A 108 4.12 -4.80 4.15
N VAL A 109 4.65 -4.55 2.96
CA VAL A 109 5.06 -5.56 1.99
C VAL A 109 6.55 -5.38 1.66
N PRO A 110 7.42 -6.37 1.92
CA PRO A 110 8.83 -6.27 1.55
C PRO A 110 8.98 -6.26 0.02
N LYS A 111 9.79 -5.35 -0.53
CA LYS A 111 10.02 -5.29 -1.99
C LYS A 111 10.61 -6.60 -2.54
N THR A 112 11.39 -7.33 -1.74
CA THR A 112 11.88 -8.68 -2.09
C THR A 112 10.76 -9.66 -2.41
N THR A 113 9.66 -9.61 -1.65
CA THR A 113 8.49 -10.48 -1.87
C THR A 113 7.71 -10.07 -3.12
N VAL A 114 7.63 -8.76 -3.41
CA VAL A 114 7.07 -8.23 -4.66
C VAL A 114 7.86 -8.75 -5.86
N LEU A 115 9.20 -8.65 -5.86
CA LEU A 115 10.04 -9.15 -6.97
C LEU A 115 9.87 -10.65 -7.23
N SER A 116 9.58 -11.42 -6.19
CA SER A 116 9.37 -12.86 -6.30
C SER A 116 7.96 -13.25 -6.78
N GLY A 117 7.04 -12.29 -6.87
CA GLY A 117 5.61 -12.52 -7.12
C GLY A 117 4.86 -13.19 -5.96
N LYS A 118 5.55 -13.48 -4.85
CA LYS A 118 4.97 -14.11 -3.65
C LYS A 118 4.82 -13.08 -2.55
N LEU A 119 3.85 -12.19 -2.71
CA LEU A 119 3.62 -11.09 -1.77
C LEU A 119 3.40 -11.62 -0.35
N GLU A 120 4.10 -11.03 0.62
CA GLU A 120 3.83 -11.25 2.04
C GLU A 120 3.41 -9.94 2.69
N PHE A 121 2.26 -9.97 3.34
CA PHE A 121 1.64 -8.82 3.98
C PHE A 121 1.87 -8.89 5.48
N PHE A 122 2.66 -7.97 6.00
CA PHE A 122 2.96 -7.87 7.42
C PHE A 122 2.00 -6.86 8.04
N PRO A 123 1.05 -7.29 8.88
CA PRO A 123 0.15 -6.37 9.56
C PRO A 123 0.94 -5.46 10.51
N MET A 124 0.48 -4.22 10.63
CA MET A 124 1.01 -3.25 11.59
C MET A 124 0.58 -3.53 13.04
N ALA A 125 -0.45 -4.37 13.24
CA ALA A 125 -0.86 -4.83 14.56
C ALA A 125 0.26 -5.64 15.26
N LEU A 126 0.49 -5.36 16.56
CA LEU A 126 1.65 -5.83 17.34
C LEU A 126 1.88 -7.37 17.31
N PHE A 127 0.83 -8.16 17.10
CA PHE A 127 0.86 -9.63 17.13
C PHE A 127 0.33 -10.30 15.85
N GLY A 128 0.12 -9.53 14.78
CA GLY A 128 -0.39 -10.10 13.53
C GLY A 128 0.67 -10.94 12.84
N LYS A 129 0.28 -12.16 12.43
CA LYS A 129 1.11 -13.03 11.60
C LYS A 129 1.16 -12.49 10.16
N PRO A 130 2.27 -12.68 9.43
CA PRO A 130 2.31 -12.34 8.01
C PRO A 130 1.29 -13.17 7.25
N LEU A 131 0.55 -12.52 6.35
CA LEU A 131 -0.42 -13.14 5.46
C LEU A 131 0.19 -13.28 4.06
N LYS A 132 -0.14 -14.35 3.35
CA LYS A 132 0.41 -14.65 2.02
C LYS A 132 -0.61 -14.52 0.89
N ASP A 133 -1.89 -14.45 1.24
CA ASP A 133 -2.98 -14.21 0.32
C ASP A 133 -3.73 -12.94 0.74
N PHE A 134 -3.83 -11.98 -0.18
CA PHE A 134 -4.56 -10.74 0.05
C PHE A 134 -6.07 -10.98 0.25
N ARG A 135 -6.62 -12.09 -0.24
CA ARG A 135 -8.03 -12.44 -0.03
C ARG A 135 -8.37 -12.66 1.45
N GLU A 136 -7.40 -13.13 2.24
CA GLU A 136 -7.56 -13.25 3.70
C GLU A 136 -7.70 -11.87 4.37
N ILE A 137 -7.04 -10.87 3.80
CA ILE A 137 -7.10 -9.47 4.24
C ILE A 137 -8.45 -8.86 3.86
N GLU A 138 -8.90 -9.04 2.61
CA GLU A 138 -10.20 -8.54 2.14
C GLU A 138 -11.37 -9.04 3.00
N ALA A 139 -11.37 -10.34 3.33
CA ALA A 139 -12.39 -10.96 4.17
C ALA A 139 -12.45 -10.35 5.58
N SER A 140 -11.30 -9.94 6.11
CA SER A 140 -11.18 -9.36 7.45
C SER A 140 -11.62 -7.88 7.49
N TYR A 141 -11.45 -7.14 6.39
CA TYR A 141 -11.79 -5.72 6.28
C TYR A 141 -13.20 -5.46 5.73
N LYS A 142 -14.00 -6.50 5.46
CA LYS A 142 -15.33 -6.39 4.83
C LYS A 142 -15.30 -5.55 3.55
N ILE A 143 -14.23 -5.67 2.76
CA ILE A 143 -14.15 -5.06 1.43
C ILE A 143 -15.06 -5.89 0.51
N ALA A 144 -16.35 -5.54 0.50
CA ALA A 144 -17.37 -6.15 -0.34
C ALA A 144 -17.26 -5.64 -1.78
#